data_AF-A0A1Q8ARM4-F1
#
_entry.id   AF-A0A1Q8ARM4-F1
#
_cell.length_a   1.000
_cell.length_b   1.000
_cell.length_c   1.000
_cell.angle_alpha   90.00
_cell.angle_beta   90.00
_cell.angle_gamma   90.00
#
_symmetry.space_group_name_H-M   'P 1'
#
loop_
_entity.id
_entity.type
_entity.pdbx_description
1 polymer ?
#
loop_
_entity_poly.entity_id
_entity_poly.type
_entity_poly.pdbx_seq_one_letter_code
_entity_poly.pdbx_strand_id
1 'polypeptide(L)'
;MNRVETIFRKGTDPGIDSYSGFFDNGHRKSTGLGDYLKGRGATEVYVLGLATDYCVKFSALDARRLGFRTFLVEDGTRGVELQPGDVARAIEQMRAAGVEVVRSSAVHAS
;
A
#
# COMPACT_ATOMS: atom_id res chain seq x y z
N MET A 1 9.21 -15.82 18.39
CA MET A 1 8.03 -14.99 18.07
C MET A 1 8.05 -14.66 16.58
N ASN A 2 6.98 -15.00 15.87
CA ASN A 2 6.81 -14.58 14.47
C ASN A 2 6.39 -13.10 14.47
N ARG A 3 7.12 -12.24 13.74
CA ARG A 3 6.80 -10.81 13.60
C ARG A 3 5.74 -10.54 12.52
N VAL A 4 5.27 -11.60 11.84
CA VAL A 4 4.24 -11.53 10.81
C VAL A 4 2.98 -12.19 11.33
N GLU A 5 1.91 -11.41 11.43
CA GLU A 5 0.60 -11.87 11.89
C GLU A 5 -0.17 -12.60 10.78
N THR A 6 -0.18 -12.08 9.56
CA THR A 6 -0.96 -12.65 8.44
C THR A 6 -0.33 -12.31 7.09
N ILE A 7 -0.51 -13.20 6.10
CA ILE A 7 -0.04 -13.03 4.72
C ILE A 7 -1.25 -13.04 3.78
N PHE A 8 -1.40 -11.99 2.99
CA PHE A 8 -2.40 -11.89 1.93
C PHE A 8 -1.73 -12.04 0.56
N ARG A 9 -2.31 -12.88 -0.29
CA ARG A 9 -1.83 -13.11 -1.66
C ARG A 9 -2.67 -12.28 -2.64
N LYS A 10 -1.99 -11.74 -3.64
CA LYS A 10 -2.58 -10.95 -4.74
C LYS A 10 -2.09 -11.49 -6.09
N GLY A 11 -2.76 -11.14 -7.18
CA GLY A 11 -2.39 -11.58 -8.54
C GLY A 11 -2.56 -13.08 -8.76
N THR A 12 -3.58 -13.68 -8.12
CA THR A 12 -3.83 -15.13 -8.18
C THR A 12 -4.74 -15.54 -9.35
N ASP A 13 -5.33 -14.56 -10.03
CA ASP A 13 -6.20 -14.78 -11.20
C ASP A 13 -5.38 -14.52 -12.47
N PRO A 14 -5.22 -15.49 -13.38
CA PRO A 14 -4.43 -15.30 -14.59
C PRO A 14 -5.05 -14.29 -15.58
N GLY A 15 -6.34 -13.97 -15.45
CA GLY A 15 -7.03 -13.03 -16.33
C GLY A 15 -6.92 -11.57 -15.90
N ILE A 16 -6.39 -11.28 -14.71
CA ILE A 16 -6.30 -9.90 -14.20
C ILE A 16 -5.11 -9.71 -13.25
N ASP A 17 -4.34 -8.66 -13.50
CA ASP A 17 -3.23 -8.28 -12.62
C ASP A 17 -3.74 -7.58 -11.34
N SER A 18 -2.90 -7.53 -10.31
CA SER A 18 -3.22 -6.95 -9.01
C SER A 18 -1.96 -6.35 -8.39
N TYR A 19 -1.84 -5.03 -8.51
CA TYR A 19 -0.78 -4.26 -7.84
C TYR A 19 -1.13 -3.99 -6.38
N SER A 20 -2.38 -3.58 -6.12
CA SER A 20 -2.84 -3.29 -4.77
C SER A 20 -2.88 -4.56 -3.91
N GLY A 21 -2.48 -4.41 -2.64
CA GLY A 21 -2.70 -5.43 -1.62
C GLY A 21 -4.16 -5.58 -1.21
N PHE A 22 -5.06 -4.69 -1.64
CA PHE A 22 -6.48 -4.69 -1.26
C PHE A 22 -7.38 -5.27 -2.36
N PHE A 23 -7.10 -4.98 -3.63
CA PHE A 23 -7.95 -5.36 -4.75
C PHE A 23 -7.14 -5.79 -5.99
N ASP A 24 -7.79 -6.50 -6.92
CA ASP A 24 -7.29 -6.58 -8.29
C ASP A 24 -7.34 -5.22 -9.00
N ASN A 25 -6.63 -5.08 -10.13
CA ASN A 25 -6.54 -3.79 -10.85
C ASN A 25 -7.88 -3.32 -11.44
N GLY A 26 -8.90 -4.18 -11.52
CA GLY A 26 -10.25 -3.84 -11.94
C GLY A 26 -11.20 -3.52 -10.79
N HIS A 27 -10.70 -3.57 -9.54
CA HIS A 27 -11.49 -3.49 -8.30
C HIS A 27 -12.68 -4.48 -8.27
N ARG A 28 -12.53 -5.65 -8.90
CA ARG A 28 -13.60 -6.67 -8.98
C ARG A 28 -13.54 -7.66 -7.83
N LYS A 29 -12.34 -7.96 -7.36
CA LYS A 29 -12.08 -8.92 -6.29
C LYS A 29 -11.23 -8.28 -5.19
N SER A 30 -11.69 -8.44 -3.96
CA SER A 30 -10.94 -8.13 -2.74
C SER A 30 -9.93 -9.24 -2.42
N THR A 31 -8.77 -8.87 -1.87
CA THR A 31 -7.80 -9.83 -1.31
C THR A 31 -8.18 -10.29 0.11
N GLY A 32 -9.15 -9.62 0.74
CA GLY A 32 -9.53 -9.80 2.15
C GLY A 32 -8.71 -8.96 3.14
N LEU A 33 -7.65 -8.27 2.71
CA LEU A 33 -6.81 -7.44 3.58
C LEU A 33 -7.62 -6.31 4.25
N GLY A 34 -8.45 -5.62 3.47
CA GLY A 34 -9.25 -4.49 3.97
C GLY A 34 -10.24 -4.89 5.06
N ASP A 35 -10.96 -5.98 4.84
CA ASP A 35 -11.94 -6.50 5.80
C ASP A 35 -11.26 -7.03 7.06
N TYR A 36 -10.11 -7.70 6.90
CA TYR A 36 -9.29 -8.14 8.02
C TYR A 36 -8.85 -6.96 8.89
N LEU A 37 -8.29 -5.90 8.29
CA LEU A 37 -7.84 -4.72 9.03
C LEU A 37 -9.01 -4.02 9.75
N LYS A 38 -10.15 -3.85 9.08
CA LYS A 38 -11.36 -3.25 9.69
C LYS A 38 -11.90 -4.11 10.83
N GLY A 39 -11.95 -5.43 10.67
CA GLY A 39 -12.36 -6.37 11.71
C GLY A 39 -11.44 -6.35 12.94
N ARG A 40 -10.19 -5.89 12.79
CA ARG A 40 -9.22 -5.69 13.87
C ARG A 40 -9.27 -4.28 14.47
N GLY A 41 -10.15 -3.41 14.00
CA GLY A 41 -10.25 -2.02 14.45
C GLY A 41 -9.06 -1.15 14.03
N ALA A 42 -8.31 -1.55 12.99
CA ALA A 42 -7.20 -0.74 12.50
C ALA A 42 -7.71 0.59 11.93
N THR A 43 -7.09 1.69 12.34
CA THR A 43 -7.41 3.05 11.87
C THR A 43 -6.31 3.67 11.02
N GLU A 44 -5.08 3.16 11.16
CA GLU A 44 -3.89 3.60 10.45
C GLU A 44 -3.26 2.45 9.67
N VAL A 45 -2.73 2.74 8.49
CA VAL A 45 -1.99 1.80 7.65
C VAL A 45 -0.68 2.43 7.21
N TYR A 46 0.44 1.80 7.55
CA TYR A 46 1.77 2.17 7.10
C TYR A 46 2.18 1.23 5.96
N VAL A 47 2.52 1.80 4.80
CA VAL A 47 2.85 1.05 3.58
C VAL A 47 4.33 1.25 3.26
N LEU A 48 5.01 0.13 3.03
CA LEU A 48 6.41 0.07 2.61
C LEU A 48 6.66 -1.22 1.80
N GLY A 49 7.87 -1.39 1.26
CA GLY A 49 8.22 -2.51 0.41
C GLY A 49 8.36 -2.12 -1.07
N LEU A 50 8.11 -3.06 -1.98
CA LEU A 50 8.36 -2.89 -3.41
C LEU A 50 7.09 -3.08 -4.26
N ALA A 51 6.90 -2.34 -5.35
CA ALA A 51 7.67 -1.17 -5.79
C ALA A 51 6.90 0.14 -5.51
N THR A 52 7.62 1.22 -5.21
CA THR A 52 7.05 2.54 -4.85
C THR A 52 6.00 3.02 -5.84
N ASP A 53 6.31 2.92 -7.13
CA ASP A 53 5.56 3.38 -8.30
C ASP A 53 4.45 2.43 -8.76
N TYR A 54 4.39 1.22 -8.19
CA TYR A 54 3.39 0.19 -8.46
C TYR A 54 2.69 -0.27 -7.18
N CYS A 55 3.05 -1.46 -6.67
CA CYS A 55 2.30 -2.15 -5.62
C CYS A 55 2.15 -1.30 -4.36
N VAL A 56 3.18 -0.53 -3.99
CA VAL A 56 3.13 0.38 -2.84
C VAL A 56 2.15 1.52 -3.10
N LYS A 57 2.28 2.24 -4.22
CA LYS A 57 1.35 3.30 -4.63
C LYS A 57 -0.10 2.81 -4.63
N PHE A 58 -0.41 1.75 -5.38
CA PHE A 58 -1.78 1.26 -5.50
C PHE A 58 -2.34 0.80 -4.15
N SER A 59 -1.54 0.14 -3.31
CA SER A 59 -1.98 -0.25 -1.96
C SER A 59 -2.26 0.96 -1.07
N ALA A 60 -1.41 2.00 -1.12
CA ALA A 60 -1.59 3.21 -0.32
C ALA A 60 -2.84 4.00 -0.73
N LEU A 61 -3.08 4.12 -2.04
CA LEU A 61 -4.27 4.78 -2.59
C LEU A 61 -5.56 4.05 -2.19
N ASP A 62 -5.58 2.72 -2.30
CA ASP A 62 -6.74 1.93 -1.88
C ASP A 62 -6.97 1.98 -0.37
N ALA A 63 -5.90 1.97 0.43
CA ALA A 63 -6.02 2.16 1.88
C ALA A 63 -6.71 3.51 2.20
N ARG A 64 -6.33 4.61 1.53
CA ARG A 64 -7.03 5.90 1.71
C ARG A 64 -8.48 5.83 1.25
N ARG A 65 -8.75 5.22 0.09
CA ARG A 65 -10.11 5.03 -0.42
C ARG A 65 -11.01 4.24 0.54
N LEU A 66 -10.43 3.28 1.26
CA LEU A 66 -11.12 2.46 2.26
C LEU A 66 -11.36 3.17 3.60
N GLY A 67 -10.83 4.38 3.76
CA GLY A 67 -11.04 5.24 4.94
C GLY A 67 -9.94 5.15 6.00
N PHE A 68 -8.85 4.43 5.76
CA PHE A 68 -7.73 4.41 6.68
C PHE A 68 -6.96 5.73 6.62
N ARG A 69 -6.34 6.14 7.74
CA ARG A 69 -5.22 7.10 7.71
C ARG A 69 -4.01 6.34 7.16
N THR A 70 -3.44 6.80 6.05
CA THR A 70 -2.40 6.04 5.36
C THR A 70 -1.09 6.81 5.34
N PHE A 71 -0.02 6.09 5.64
CA PHE A 71 1.35 6.59 5.64
C PHE A 71 2.20 5.79 4.66
N LEU A 72 2.97 6.47 3.83
CA LEU A 72 4.06 5.89 3.06
C LEU A 72 5.35 6.00 3.87
N VAL A 73 6.04 4.89 4.13
CA VAL A 73 7.39 4.91 4.71
C VAL A 73 8.41 4.98 3.58
N GLU A 74 8.88 6.20 3.28
CA GLU A 74 9.65 6.53 2.07
C GLU A 74 11.00 5.80 1.99
N ASP A 75 11.74 5.76 3.09
CA ASP A 75 13.02 5.04 3.19
C ASP A 75 12.84 3.51 3.34
N GLY A 76 11.60 3.04 3.45
CA GLY A 76 11.23 1.63 3.42
C GLY A 76 10.78 1.12 2.05
N THR A 77 10.87 1.94 1.00
CA THR A 77 10.44 1.58 -0.36
C THR A 77 11.50 1.86 -1.42
N ARG A 78 11.36 1.21 -2.58
CA ARG A 78 12.16 1.49 -3.77
C ARG A 78 11.30 1.24 -5.02
N GLY A 79 11.42 2.13 -6.00
CA GLY A 79 10.67 2.03 -7.25
C GLY A 79 11.28 1.06 -8.25
N VAL A 80 10.49 0.74 -9.28
CA VAL A 80 11.02 0.15 -10.51
C VAL A 80 11.70 1.23 -11.35
N GLU A 81 11.09 2.43 -11.42
CA GLU A 81 11.63 3.59 -12.15
C GLU A 81 11.89 3.25 -13.63
N LEU A 82 10.88 2.73 -14.32
CA LEU A 82 11.00 2.36 -15.74
C LEU A 82 11.26 3.58 -16.62
N GLN A 83 10.66 4.72 -16.27
CA GLN A 83 10.92 6.01 -16.88
C GLN A 83 11.36 6.99 -15.80
N PRO A 84 12.31 7.91 -16.11
CA PRO A 84 12.70 8.94 -15.17
C PRO A 84 11.50 9.71 -14.57
N GLY A 85 11.42 9.68 -13.24
CA GLY A 85 10.42 10.41 -12.47
C GLY A 85 9.13 9.63 -12.18
N ASP A 86 9.04 8.34 -12.51
CA ASP A 86 7.92 7.48 -12.13
C ASP A 86 7.73 7.43 -10.61
N VAL A 87 8.82 7.32 -9.85
CA VAL A 87 8.76 7.31 -8.38
C VAL A 87 8.30 8.65 -7.84
N ALA A 88 8.85 9.75 -8.35
CA ALA A 88 8.47 11.10 -7.94
C ALA A 88 6.98 11.36 -8.20
N ARG A 89 6.49 11.02 -9.40
CA ARG A 89 5.06 11.11 -9.77
C ARG A 89 4.18 10.23 -8.88
N ALA A 90 4.63 9.02 -8.56
CA ALA A 90 3.88 8.12 -7.68
C ALA A 90 3.73 8.68 -6.26
N ILE A 91 4.79 9.25 -5.70
CA ILE A 91 4.76 9.89 -4.39
C ILE A 91 3.85 11.13 -4.42
N GLU A 92 3.91 11.94 -5.46
CA GLU A 92 3.02 13.09 -5.63
C GLU A 92 1.55 12.67 -5.70
N GLN A 93 1.22 11.63 -6.48
CA GLN A 93 -0.12 11.07 -6.55
C GLN A 93 -0.63 10.58 -5.18
N MET A 94 0.24 9.91 -4.40
CA MET A 94 -0.09 9.49 -3.03
C MET A 94 -0.36 10.69 -2.12
N ARG A 95 0.49 11.72 -2.15
CA ARG A 95 0.30 12.96 -1.37
C ARG A 95 -1.00 13.67 -1.75
N ALA A 96 -1.29 13.79 -3.04
CA ALA A 96 -2.52 14.40 -3.55
C ALA A 96 -3.79 13.65 -3.11
N ALA A 97 -3.70 12.33 -2.91
CA ALA A 97 -4.77 11.50 -2.35
C ALA A 97 -4.83 11.54 -0.80
N GLY A 98 -3.99 12.34 -0.15
CA GLY A 98 -3.93 12.49 1.30
C GLY A 98 -3.19 11.38 2.03
N VAL A 99 -2.26 10.67 1.36
CA VAL A 99 -1.28 9.79 2.01
C VAL A 99 -0.17 10.65 2.60
N GLU A 100 0.13 10.45 3.88
CA GLU A 100 1.24 11.13 4.55
C GLU A 100 2.56 10.40 4.26
N VAL A 101 3.64 11.13 4.00
CA VAL A 101 4.95 10.52 3.72
C VAL A 101 5.86 10.74 4.92
N VAL A 102 6.35 9.63 5.47
CA VAL A 102 7.17 9.59 6.67
C VAL A 102 8.45 8.81 6.42
N ARG A 103 9.43 8.98 7.31
CA ARG A 103 10.61 8.10 7.37
C ARG A 103 10.42 7.07 8.46
N SER A 104 11.07 5.92 8.33
CA SER A 104 11.01 4.81 9.27
C SER A 104 11.42 5.23 10.69
N SER A 105 12.32 6.19 10.83
CA SER A 105 12.74 6.76 12.11
C SER A 105 11.64 7.52 12.86
N ALA A 106 10.58 7.96 12.17
CA ALA A 106 9.43 8.63 12.76
C ALA A 106 8.28 7.66 13.07
N VAL A 107 8.41 6.38 12.74
CA VAL A 107 7.43 5.34 13.08
C VAL A 107 7.74 4.84 14.48
N HIS A 108 6.84 5.13 15.42
CA HIS A 108 6.96 4.70 16.81
C HIS A 108 5.87 3.69 17.14
N ALA A 109 6.19 2.71 17.98
CA ALA A 109 5.16 1.86 18.56
C ALA A 109 4.40 2.69 19.60
N SER A 110 3.08 2.79 19.43
CA SER A 110 2.17 3.35 20.42
C SER A 110 2.08 2.47 21.67
#